data_AF-A0A2R5FWP6-F1
#
_entry.id   AF-A0A2R5FWP6-F1
#
_cell.length_a   1.000
_cell.length_b   1.000
_cell.length_c   1.000
_cell.angle_alpha   90.00
_cell.angle_beta   90.00
_cell.angle_gamma   90.00
#
_symmetry.space_group_name_H-M   'P 1'
#
loop_
_entity.id
_entity.type
_entity.pdbx_description
1 polymer ?
#
loop_
_entity_poly.entity_id
_entity_poly.type
_entity_poly.pdbx_seq_one_letter_code
_entity_poly.pdbx_strand_id
1 'polypeptide(L)'
;MVSKQFSFRLPDEAVAVLEALQIEGETLNQTAQRRMIECLGLSTDTSRKLSTPVDMKSLVKQEVEASLAEVRSQLEAQLEELRGKLKAR
;
A
#
# COMPACT_ATOMS: atom_id res chain seq x y z
N MET A 1 -16.62 -26.43 -6.29
CA MET A 1 -15.17 -26.67 -6.31
C MET A 1 -14.89 -27.88 -5.43
N VAL A 2 -14.23 -28.92 -5.96
CA VAL A 2 -13.85 -30.09 -5.17
C VAL A 2 -12.62 -29.71 -4.34
N SER A 3 -12.75 -29.63 -3.02
CA SER A 3 -11.61 -29.46 -2.11
C SER A 3 -10.94 -30.81 -1.88
N LYS A 4 -9.60 -30.84 -1.95
CA LYS A 4 -8.81 -32.02 -1.56
C LYS A 4 -8.32 -31.83 -0.14
N GLN A 5 -8.60 -32.81 0.73
CA GLN A 5 -8.08 -32.83 2.09
C GLN A 5 -6.67 -33.41 2.09
N PHE A 6 -5.75 -32.71 2.75
CA PHE A 6 -4.42 -33.22 3.07
C PHE A 6 -4.10 -32.89 4.53
N SER A 7 -3.21 -33.68 5.14
CA SER A 7 -2.84 -33.52 6.54
C SER A 7 -1.33 -33.66 6.69
N PHE A 8 -0.76 -32.86 7.58
CA PHE A 8 0.65 -32.89 7.95
C PHE A 8 0.74 -32.63 9.45
N ARG A 9 1.82 -33.13 10.07
CA ARG A 9 2.09 -32.86 11.48
C ARG A 9 2.94 -31.60 11.57
N LEU A 10 2.54 -30.69 12.44
CA LEU A 10 3.30 -29.50 12.79
C LEU A 10 3.91 -29.67 14.18
N PRO A 11 5.09 -29.09 14.42
CA PRO A 11 5.60 -28.93 15.78
C PRO A 11 4.73 -27.92 16.54
N ASP A 12 4.71 -28.02 17.87
CA ASP A 12 3.84 -27.23 18.73
C ASP A 12 4.08 -25.72 18.57
N GLU A 13 5.32 -25.30 18.32
CA GLU A 13 5.67 -23.90 18.10
C GLU A 13 5.00 -23.35 16.83
N ALA A 14 4.93 -24.16 15.76
CA ALA A 14 4.28 -23.75 14.52
C ALA A 14 2.75 -23.65 14.69
N VAL A 15 2.16 -24.52 15.52
CA VAL A 15 0.73 -24.45 15.85
C VAL A 15 0.43 -23.17 16.64
N ALA A 16 1.23 -22.86 17.66
CA ALA A 16 1.07 -21.65 18.46
C ALA A 16 1.18 -20.36 17.61
N VAL A 17 2.09 -20.33 16.63
CA VAL A 17 2.19 -19.19 15.69
C VAL A 17 0.95 -19.08 14.82
N LEU A 18 0.40 -20.20 14.34
CA LEU A 18 -0.84 -20.17 13.53
C LEU A 18 -2.03 -19.67 14.36
N GLU A 19 -2.14 -20.06 15.63
CA GLU A 19 -3.16 -19.57 16.55
C GLU A 19 -3.02 -18.07 16.82
N ALA A 20 -1.79 -17.57 17.03
CA ALA A 20 -1.53 -16.15 17.21
C ALA A 20 -1.86 -15.30 15.96
N LEU A 21 -1.83 -15.90 14.78
CA LEU A 21 -2.13 -15.24 13.49
C LEU A 21 -3.59 -15.43 13.04
N GLN A 22 -4.41 -16.06 13.88
CA GLN A 22 -5.83 -16.29 13.63
C GLN A 22 -6.60 -14.97 13.67
N ILE A 23 -7.46 -14.78 12.69
CA ILE A 23 -8.38 -13.63 12.64
C ILE A 23 -9.70 -14.04 13.31
N GLU A 24 -10.37 -13.09 13.96
CA GLU A 24 -11.66 -13.33 14.60
C GLU A 24 -12.68 -13.92 13.61
N GLY A 25 -13.22 -15.10 13.96
CA GLY A 25 -14.17 -15.84 13.12
C GLY A 25 -13.55 -16.82 12.11
N GLU A 26 -12.23 -16.86 11.95
CA GLU A 26 -11.56 -17.90 11.16
C GLU A 26 -11.30 -19.15 12.00
N THR A 27 -11.33 -20.33 11.38
CA THR A 27 -10.77 -21.55 11.98
C THR A 27 -9.26 -21.58 11.79
N LEU A 28 -8.56 -22.37 12.61
CA LEU A 28 -7.11 -22.58 12.46
C LEU A 28 -6.75 -23.12 11.05
N ASN A 29 -7.59 -23.98 10.48
CA ASN A 29 -7.40 -24.51 9.13
C ASN A 29 -7.53 -23.43 8.04
N GLN A 30 -8.48 -22.51 8.19
CA GLN A 30 -8.61 -21.35 7.29
C GLN A 30 -7.41 -20.41 7.42
N THR A 31 -6.92 -20.20 8.64
CA THR A 31 -5.71 -19.41 8.89
C THR A 31 -4.49 -20.06 8.21
N ALA A 32 -4.29 -21.37 8.38
CA ALA A 32 -3.22 -22.12 7.73
C ALA A 32 -3.33 -22.08 6.20
N GLN A 33 -4.53 -22.27 5.65
CA GLN A 33 -4.79 -22.17 4.22
C GLN A 33 -4.43 -20.78 3.70
N ARG A 34 -4.88 -19.71 4.37
CA ARG A 34 -4.56 -18.32 4.00
C ARG A 34 -3.06 -18.08 3.99
N ARG A 35 -2.35 -18.49 5.05
CA ARG A 35 -0.88 -18.35 5.12
C ARG A 35 -0.16 -19.14 4.04
N MET A 36 -0.61 -20.37 3.73
CA MET A 36 -0.03 -21.15 2.64
C MET A 36 -0.21 -20.46 1.28
N ILE A 37 -1.41 -19.94 1.01
CA ILE A 37 -1.69 -19.22 -0.24
C ILE A 37 -0.84 -17.96 -0.35
N GLU A 38 -0.70 -17.20 0.73
CA GLU A 38 0.18 -16.02 0.82
C GLU A 38 1.64 -16.39 0.55
N CYS A 39 2.20 -17.39 1.26
CA CYS A 39 3.59 -17.80 1.13
C CYS A 39 3.95 -18.38 -0.25
N LEU A 40 3.00 -19.07 -0.89
CA LEU A 40 3.20 -19.65 -2.21
C LEU A 40 2.95 -18.64 -3.35
N GLY A 41 2.60 -17.39 -3.02
CA GLY A 41 2.22 -16.38 -4.01
C GLY A 41 1.00 -16.77 -4.83
N LEU A 42 0.17 -17.69 -4.31
CA LEU A 42 -1.04 -18.19 -4.95
C LEU A 42 -2.25 -17.27 -4.72
N SER A 43 -2.06 -16.16 -4.01
CA SER A 43 -3.05 -15.09 -3.92
C SER A 43 -3.31 -14.51 -5.30
N THR A 44 -4.23 -15.13 -6.04
CA THR A 44 -4.94 -14.45 -7.12
C THR A 44 -5.94 -13.52 -6.46
N ASP A 45 -5.69 -12.22 -6.56
CA ASP A 45 -6.61 -11.13 -6.30
C ASP A 45 -8.08 -11.55 -6.39
N THR A 46 -8.72 -11.80 -5.24
CA THR A 46 -10.15 -11.57 -5.09
C THR A 46 -10.45 -11.31 -3.62
N SER A 47 -10.48 -10.02 -3.30
CA SER A 47 -11.21 -9.47 -2.16
C SER A 47 -10.51 -9.50 -0.79
N ARG A 48 -9.67 -8.48 -0.54
CA ARG A 48 -10.03 -7.39 0.40
C ARG A 48 -8.94 -6.31 0.46
N LYS A 49 -9.26 -5.14 -0.11
CA LYS A 49 -8.92 -3.79 0.37
C LYS A 49 -7.77 -3.69 1.38
N LEU A 50 -6.53 -3.59 0.91
CA LEU A 50 -5.46 -2.85 1.62
C LEU A 50 -4.46 -2.15 0.69
N SER A 51 -4.75 -2.09 -0.61
CA SER A 51 -4.17 -1.08 -1.47
C SER A 51 -5.25 -0.72 -2.45
N THR A 52 -5.76 0.52 -2.41
CA THR A 52 -6.15 1.12 -3.69
C THR A 52 -4.95 0.88 -4.60
N PRO A 53 -5.12 0.37 -5.84
CA PRO A 53 -4.04 0.47 -6.80
C PRO A 53 -3.80 1.97 -6.94
N VAL A 54 -2.82 2.47 -6.20
CA VAL A 54 -2.37 3.85 -6.32
C VAL A 54 -1.85 3.86 -7.74
N ASP A 55 -2.61 4.48 -8.63
CA ASP A 55 -2.14 4.76 -9.97
C ASP A 55 -0.94 5.69 -9.77
N MET A 56 0.25 5.08 -9.69
CA MET A 56 1.50 5.75 -9.39
C MET A 56 1.75 6.87 -10.40
N LYS A 57 1.23 6.72 -11.62
CA LYS A 57 1.26 7.76 -12.64
C LYS A 57 0.43 8.97 -12.22
N SER A 58 -0.77 8.77 -11.67
CA SER A 58 -1.60 9.85 -11.13
C SER A 58 -0.95 10.52 -9.91
N LEU A 59 -0.36 9.74 -9.00
CA LEU A 59 0.25 10.27 -7.78
C LEU A 59 1.50 11.11 -8.11
N VAL A 60 2.37 10.58 -8.97
CA VAL A 60 3.55 11.31 -9.45
C VAL A 60 3.13 12.57 -10.22
N LYS A 61 2.09 12.48 -11.04
CA LYS A 61 1.58 13.65 -11.77
C LYS A 61 1.09 14.74 -10.81
N GLN A 62 0.34 14.37 -9.77
CA GLN A 62 -0.16 15.31 -8.77
C GLN A 62 0.98 15.95 -7.97
N GLU A 63 1.97 15.17 -7.57
CA GLU A 63 3.16 15.68 -6.84
C GLU A 63 3.99 16.65 -7.70
N VAL A 64 4.17 16.31 -8.98
CA VAL A 64 4.88 17.16 -9.94
C VAL A 64 4.09 18.45 -10.21
N GLU A 65 2.77 18.38 -10.36
CA GLU A 65 1.92 19.56 -10.52
C GLU A 65 1.97 20.48 -9.30
N ALA A 66 1.95 19.93 -8.08
CA ALA A 66 2.08 20.69 -6.84
C ALA A 66 3.46 21.39 -6.75
N SER A 67 4.54 20.65 -6.99
CA SER A 67 5.90 21.20 -7.00
C SER A 67 6.06 22.32 -8.03
N LEU A 68 5.48 22.15 -9.22
CA LEU A 68 5.57 23.13 -10.30
C LEU A 68 4.74 24.39 -10.02
N ALA A 69 3.60 24.25 -9.33
CA ALA A 69 2.81 25.38 -8.85
C ALA A 69 3.56 26.18 -7.78
N GLU A 70 4.24 25.51 -6.86
CA GLU A 70 5.07 26.17 -5.83
C GLU A 70 6.21 26.97 -6.47
N VAL A 71 6.94 26.37 -7.41
CA VAL A 71 8.02 27.05 -8.15
C VAL A 71 7.50 28.28 -8.90
N ARG A 72 6.33 28.20 -9.54
CA ARG A 72 5.71 29.35 -10.22
C ARG A 72 5.38 30.49 -9.24
N SER A 73 4.78 30.15 -8.10
CA SER A 73 4.45 31.12 -7.05
C SER A 73 5.71 31.84 -6.52
N GLN A 74 6.78 31.09 -6.26
CA GLN A 74 8.07 31.65 -5.83
C GLN A 74 8.67 32.57 -6.89
N LEU A 75 8.60 32.18 -8.16
CA LEU A 75 9.10 33.01 -9.26
C LEU A 75 8.31 34.31 -9.42
N GLU A 76 6.98 34.26 -9.31
CA GLU A 76 6.12 35.45 -9.34
C GLU A 76 6.45 36.40 -8.18
N ALA A 77 6.64 35.86 -6.98
CA ALA A 77 7.03 36.65 -5.81
C ALA A 77 8.38 37.36 -6.01
N GLN A 78 9.39 36.64 -6.54
CA GLN A 78 10.70 37.23 -6.82
C GLN A 78 10.64 38.29 -7.92
N LEU A 79 9.84 38.08 -8.97
CA LEU A 79 9.66 39.07 -10.02
C LEU A 79 9.00 40.34 -9.50
N GLU A 80 8.02 40.21 -8.61
CA GLU A 80 7.35 41.37 -8.02
C GLU A 80 8.26 42.12 -7.04
N GLU A 81 9.09 41.40 -6.28
CA GLU A 81 10.12 42.00 -5.43
C GLU A 81 11.15 42.79 -6.26
N LEU A 82 11.62 42.23 -7.38
CA LEU A 82 12.54 42.91 -8.30
C LEU A 82 11.90 44.15 -8.94
N ARG A 83 10.62 44.07 -9.32
CA ARG A 83 9.87 45.24 -9.81
C ARG A 83 9.72 46.32 -8.75
N GLY A 84 9.44 45.95 -7.51
CA GLY A 84 9.39 46.87 -6.38
C GLY A 84 10.72 47.60 -6.18
N LYS A 85 11.84 46.86 -6.20
CA LYS A 85 13.19 47.43 -6.09
C LYS A 85 13.54 48.37 -7.25
N LEU A 86 13.09 48.08 -8.48
CA LEU A 86 13.36 48.90 -9.65
C LEU A 86 12.54 50.20 -9.66
N LYS A 87 11.33 50.20 -9.09
CA LYS A 87 10.50 51.42 -8.92
C LYS A 87 10.94 52.31 -7.76
N ALA A 88 11.66 51.76 -6.79
CA ALA A 88 12.19 52.49 -5.63
C ALA A 88 13.55 53.16 -5.90
N ARG A 89 14.10 53.00 -7.10
CA ARG A 89 15.34 53.61 -7.59
C ARG A 89 15.01 54.74 -8.56
#